data_AF-A0A7Y6Q0P5-F1
#
_entry.id   AF-A0A7Y6Q0P5-F1
#
_cell.length_a   1.000
_cell.length_b   1.000
_cell.length_c   1.000
_cell.angle_alpha   90.00
_cell.angle_beta   90.00
_cell.angle_gamma   90.00
#
_symmetry.space_group_name_H-M   'P 1'
#
loop_
_entity.id
_entity.type
_entity.pdbx_description
1 polymer ?
#
loop_
_entity_poly.entity_id
_entity_poly.type
_entity_poly.pdbx_seq_one_letter_code
_entity_poly.pdbx_strand_id
1 'polypeptide(L)'
;MSTLEHEPLIKKVLGANYLQLTLAKLHIEEETAGAAVKIVVNEGDTPVEVEGKGVGVVDAIYGALLSRYAREYKSLETIQLVGFKVGADMETKKSNHGVDAVGKVTLDVTNSEHRHFTFGDASRSVTTSITRAVLACVQYFVNAERAFLTLHNARRDALARGREDLVARYTAEMAEVVESTSYAEVIANIRKELG
;
A
#
# COMPACT_ATOMS: atom_id res chain seq x y z
N MET A 1 -2.44 10.20 -15.07
CA MET A 1 -2.09 10.33 -13.64
C MET A 1 -2.83 9.23 -12.93
N SER A 2 -2.13 8.22 -12.40
CA SER A 2 -2.78 7.22 -11.55
C SER A 2 -2.90 7.79 -10.15
N THR A 3 -3.95 8.59 -9.97
CA THR A 3 -4.54 8.89 -8.67
C THR A 3 -5.19 7.62 -8.15
N LEU A 4 -5.19 7.41 -6.83
CA LEU A 4 -5.80 6.23 -6.16
C LEU A 4 -7.33 6.21 -6.34
N GLU A 5 -7.80 6.03 -7.56
CA GLU A 5 -9.16 6.27 -8.04
C GLU A 5 -10.20 5.46 -7.23
N HIS A 6 -9.83 4.25 -6.83
CA HIS A 6 -10.70 3.34 -6.10
C HIS A 6 -10.61 3.47 -4.56
N GLU A 7 -9.75 4.34 -4.03
CA GLU A 7 -9.62 4.54 -2.58
C GLU A 7 -10.95 4.94 -1.89
N PRO A 8 -11.79 5.84 -2.46
CA PRO A 8 -13.09 6.18 -1.86
C PRO A 8 -14.02 4.97 -1.75
N LEU A 9 -14.04 4.09 -2.76
CA LEU A 9 -14.83 2.87 -2.74
C LEU A 9 -14.30 1.91 -1.67
N ILE A 10 -12.99 1.69 -1.61
CA ILE A 10 -12.34 0.85 -0.59
C ILE A 10 -12.71 1.34 0.82
N LYS A 11 -12.63 2.65 1.08
CA LYS A 11 -13.04 3.25 2.36
C LYS A 11 -14.52 3.06 2.65
N LYS A 12 -15.40 3.22 1.65
CA LYS A 12 -16.85 2.99 1.79
C LYS A 12 -17.15 1.53 2.15
N VAL A 13 -16.48 0.57 1.51
CA VAL A 13 -16.68 -0.87 1.75
C VAL A 13 -16.21 -1.28 3.13
N LEU A 14 -15.01 -0.82 3.54
CA LEU A 14 -14.41 -1.23 4.80
C LEU A 14 -14.97 -0.45 6.00
N GLY A 15 -15.36 0.82 5.83
CA GLY A 15 -15.83 1.67 6.90
C GLY A 15 -14.85 1.71 8.07
N ALA A 16 -15.32 1.37 9.27
CA ALA A 16 -14.50 1.30 10.48
C ALA A 16 -13.38 0.24 10.44
N ASN A 17 -13.47 -0.73 9.52
CA ASN A 17 -12.44 -1.76 9.36
C ASN A 17 -11.28 -1.31 8.48
N TYR A 18 -11.28 -0.08 7.95
CA TYR A 18 -10.16 0.41 7.13
C TYR A 18 -8.85 0.38 7.93
N LEU A 19 -7.83 -0.30 7.42
CA LEU A 19 -6.52 -0.36 8.07
C LEU A 19 -5.79 0.95 7.82
N GLN A 20 -5.43 1.63 8.90
CA GLN A 20 -4.59 2.81 8.85
C GLN A 20 -3.21 2.48 9.40
N LEU A 21 -2.19 2.69 8.57
CA LEU A 21 -0.79 2.49 8.91
C LEU A 21 -0.13 3.84 9.11
N THR A 22 0.50 4.04 10.28
CA THR A 22 1.25 5.27 10.55
C THR A 22 2.65 4.97 11.05
N LEU A 23 3.63 5.75 10.56
CA LEU A 23 5.00 5.63 11.03
C LEU A 23 5.14 6.25 12.43
N ALA A 24 5.49 5.43 13.42
CA ALA A 24 5.77 5.88 14.78
C ALA A 24 7.27 6.12 15.01
N LYS A 25 8.12 5.20 14.55
CA LYS A 25 9.58 5.29 14.73
C LYS A 25 10.31 4.66 13.56
N LEU A 26 11.46 5.24 13.22
CA LEU A 26 12.37 4.71 12.21
C LEU A 26 13.80 4.75 12.75
N HIS A 27 14.45 3.60 12.75
CA HIS A 27 15.87 3.46 13.00
C HIS A 27 16.55 2.86 11.77
N ILE A 28 17.71 3.39 11.43
CA ILE A 28 18.45 3.08 10.22
C ILE A 28 19.91 2.92 10.61
N GLU A 29 20.48 1.82 10.19
CA GLU A 29 21.89 1.54 10.26
C GLU A 29 22.36 1.30 8.82
N GLU A 30 23.29 2.13 8.35
CA GLU A 30 23.79 2.07 6.99
C GLU A 30 25.30 1.85 7.02
N GLU A 31 25.74 0.79 6.36
CA GLU A 31 27.14 0.44 6.17
C GLU A 31 27.47 0.46 4.68
N THR A 32 28.76 0.44 4.34
CA THR A 32 29.19 0.46 2.93
C THR A 32 28.65 -0.72 2.12
N ALA A 33 28.30 -1.83 2.77
CA ALA A 33 27.79 -3.03 2.13
C ALA A 33 26.25 -3.11 2.05
N GLY A 34 25.51 -2.21 2.70
CA GLY A 34 24.05 -2.21 2.69
C GLY A 34 23.42 -1.45 3.86
N ALA A 35 22.10 -1.58 4.02
CA ALA A 35 21.36 -0.94 5.10
C ALA A 35 20.49 -1.95 5.85
N ALA A 36 20.37 -1.73 7.15
CA ALA A 36 19.41 -2.37 8.03
C ALA A 36 18.45 -1.31 8.59
N VAL A 37 17.16 -1.67 8.68
CA VAL A 37 16.13 -0.78 9.20
C VAL A 37 15.28 -1.48 10.24
N LYS A 38 14.83 -0.70 11.21
CA LYS A 38 13.87 -1.08 12.23
C LYS A 38 12.79 -0.02 12.30
N ILE A 39 11.57 -0.40 11.92
CA ILE A 39 10.43 0.47 11.70
C ILE A 39 9.35 0.09 12.72
N VAL A 40 8.85 1.06 13.47
CA VAL A 40 7.64 0.89 14.28
C VAL A 40 6.50 1.54 13.53
N VAL A 41 5.52 0.72 13.15
CA VAL A 41 4.30 1.10 12.44
C VAL A 41 3.13 0.92 13.40
N ASN A 42 2.26 1.91 13.54
CA ASN A 42 0.99 1.70 14.24
C ASN A 42 -0.03 1.15 13.24
N GLU A 43 -0.54 -0.04 13.53
CA GLU A 43 -1.71 -0.65 12.90
C GLU A 43 -2.95 -0.26 13.74
N GLY A 44 -3.58 0.87 13.41
CA GLY A 44 -4.51 1.53 14.33
C GLY A 44 -3.79 2.00 15.59
N ASP A 45 -4.20 1.51 16.77
CA ASP A 45 -3.57 1.81 18.06
C ASP A 45 -2.49 0.80 18.48
N THR A 46 -2.24 -0.23 17.66
CA THR A 46 -1.29 -1.29 18.00
C THR A 46 0.07 -1.03 17.34
N PRO A 47 1.15 -0.79 18.11
CA PRO A 47 2.48 -0.65 17.55
C PRO A 47 3.03 -2.03 17.13
N VAL A 48 3.50 -2.12 15.90
CA VAL A 48 4.11 -3.31 15.31
C VAL A 48 5.51 -2.96 14.83
N GLU A 49 6.45 -3.82 15.19
CA GLU A 49 7.85 -3.68 14.81
C GLU A 49 8.15 -4.49 13.56
N VAL A 50 8.83 -3.86 12.60
CA VAL A 50 9.21 -4.43 11.32
C VAL A 50 10.70 -4.20 11.11
N GLU A 51 11.43 -5.27 10.82
CA GLU A 51 12.86 -5.21 10.54
C GLU A 51 13.12 -5.68 9.11
N GLY A 52 14.15 -5.12 8.49
CA GLY A 52 14.63 -5.61 7.20
C GLY A 52 16.00 -5.10 6.85
N LYS A 53 16.56 -5.70 5.81
CA LYS A 53 17.87 -5.40 5.25
C LYS A 53 17.73 -5.24 3.75
N GLY A 54 18.61 -4.44 3.16
CA GLY A 54 18.64 -4.23 1.73
C GLY A 54 19.98 -3.67 1.29
N VAL A 55 20.17 -3.53 -0.02
CA VAL A 55 21.39 -2.95 -0.60
C VAL A 55 21.54 -1.46 -0.31
N GLY A 56 20.46 -0.81 0.15
CA GLY A 56 20.43 0.56 0.63
C GLY A 56 19.14 0.85 1.39
N VAL A 57 19.03 2.04 1.96
CA VAL A 57 17.93 2.40 2.88
C VAL A 57 16.54 2.22 2.25
N VAL A 58 16.37 2.64 0.98
CA VAL A 58 15.08 2.51 0.27
C VAL A 58 14.68 1.05 0.10
N ASP A 59 15.64 0.22 -0.33
CA ASP A 59 15.45 -1.22 -0.53
C ASP A 59 15.13 -1.92 0.80
N ALA A 60 15.86 -1.59 1.86
CA ALA A 60 15.62 -2.13 3.20
C ALA A 60 14.21 -1.78 3.71
N ILE A 61 13.75 -0.53 3.55
CA ILE A 61 12.40 -0.11 3.94
C ILE A 61 11.33 -0.83 3.10
N TYR A 62 11.50 -0.82 1.78
CA TYR A 62 10.56 -1.43 0.85
C TYR A 62 10.42 -2.92 1.11
N GLY A 63 11.54 -3.64 1.17
CA GLY A 63 11.60 -5.07 1.46
C GLY A 63 11.05 -5.43 2.83
N ALA A 64 11.38 -4.67 3.88
CA ALA A 64 10.89 -4.90 5.23
C ALA A 64 9.36 -4.83 5.31
N LEU A 65 8.78 -3.74 4.80
CA LEU A 65 7.34 -3.52 4.85
C LEU A 65 6.59 -4.51 3.95
N LEU A 66 7.00 -4.68 2.69
CA LEU A 66 6.34 -5.66 1.81
C LEU A 66 6.41 -7.07 2.40
N SER A 67 7.57 -7.53 2.85
CA SER A 67 7.74 -8.89 3.39
C SER A 67 6.92 -9.15 4.65
N ARG A 68 6.68 -8.12 5.48
CA ARG A 68 5.84 -8.24 6.68
C ARG A 68 4.37 -8.45 6.34
N TYR A 69 3.84 -7.64 5.42
CA TYR A 69 2.41 -7.65 5.09
C TYR A 69 2.06 -8.68 4.01
N ALA A 70 2.97 -9.03 3.11
CA ALA A 70 2.76 -10.06 2.09
C ALA A 70 2.47 -11.45 2.68
N ARG A 71 2.91 -11.71 3.93
CA ARG A 71 2.58 -12.96 4.66
C ARG A 71 1.08 -13.16 4.84
N GLU A 72 0.32 -12.08 4.95
CA GLU A 72 -1.12 -12.10 5.18
C GLU A 72 -1.90 -11.65 3.93
N TYR A 73 -1.30 -10.83 3.07
CA TYR A 73 -1.94 -10.17 1.94
C TYR A 73 -1.17 -10.44 0.64
N LYS A 74 -1.65 -11.40 -0.14
CA LYS A 74 -0.96 -11.87 -1.35
C LYS A 74 -0.93 -10.83 -2.47
N SER A 75 -1.80 -9.84 -2.44
CA SER A 75 -1.78 -8.71 -3.39
C SER A 75 -0.40 -8.05 -3.48
N LEU A 76 0.34 -7.99 -2.37
CA LEU A 76 1.67 -7.40 -2.28
C LEU A 76 2.78 -8.24 -2.95
N GLU A 77 2.55 -9.51 -3.26
CA GLU A 77 3.55 -10.33 -3.96
C GLU A 77 3.62 -10.00 -5.46
N THR A 78 2.57 -9.37 -5.99
CA THR A 78 2.42 -9.09 -7.43
C THR A 78 2.82 -7.66 -7.82
N ILE A 79 3.14 -6.80 -6.84
CA ILE A 79 3.51 -5.41 -7.10
C ILE A 79 4.98 -5.31 -7.48
N GLN A 80 5.26 -4.47 -8.47
CA GLN A 80 6.60 -4.21 -8.98
C GLN A 80 6.92 -2.73 -8.87
N LEU A 81 8.07 -2.41 -8.29
CA LEU A 81 8.58 -1.04 -8.30
C LEU A 81 9.07 -0.68 -9.71
N VAL A 82 8.49 0.36 -10.31
CA VAL A 82 8.81 0.80 -11.68
C VAL A 82 9.34 2.23 -11.74
N GLY A 83 9.23 2.98 -10.64
CA GLY A 83 9.80 4.31 -10.55
C GLY A 83 10.00 4.74 -9.10
N PHE A 84 11.10 5.45 -8.88
CA PHE A 84 11.40 6.07 -7.60
C PHE A 84 12.04 7.42 -7.87
N LYS A 85 11.48 8.49 -7.30
CA LYS A 85 11.95 9.86 -7.50
C LYS A 85 12.03 10.57 -6.17
N VAL A 86 13.13 11.29 -5.97
CA VAL A 86 13.32 12.22 -4.87
C VAL A 86 13.63 13.58 -5.47
N GLY A 87 12.81 14.57 -5.14
CA GLY A 87 13.02 15.96 -5.50
C GLY A 87 13.11 16.83 -4.25
N ALA A 88 13.65 18.04 -4.40
CA ALA A 88 13.66 19.04 -3.35
C ALA A 88 12.86 20.27 -3.82
N ASP A 89 12.01 20.79 -2.95
CA ASP A 89 11.30 22.04 -3.17
C ASP A 89 12.12 23.19 -2.60
N MET A 90 13.00 23.76 -3.42
CA MET A 90 14.00 24.74 -2.99
C MET A 90 13.39 26.05 -2.49
N GLU A 91 12.14 26.35 -2.86
CA GLU A 91 11.40 27.52 -2.38
C GLU A 91 10.98 27.40 -0.91
N THR A 92 10.97 26.18 -0.36
CA THR A 92 10.55 25.90 1.02
C THR A 92 11.67 26.00 2.05
N LYS A 93 12.88 26.38 1.63
CA LYS A 93 14.03 26.58 2.52
C LYS A 93 13.76 27.69 3.53
N LYS A 94 14.24 27.53 4.77
CA LYS A 94 14.16 28.60 5.78
C LYS A 94 15.40 29.48 5.81
N SER A 95 16.51 29.00 5.25
CA SER A 95 17.79 29.71 5.19
C SER A 95 18.32 29.72 3.76
N ASN A 96 18.92 30.85 3.35
CA ASN A 96 19.56 31.00 2.04
C ASN A 96 20.69 29.99 1.80
N HIS A 97 21.32 29.49 2.87
CA HIS A 97 22.35 28.45 2.82
C HIS A 97 21.88 27.12 3.42
N GLY A 98 20.58 26.98 3.69
CA GLY A 98 19.99 25.79 4.27
C GLY A 98 19.90 24.62 3.28
N VAL A 99 20.09 23.42 3.81
CA VAL A 99 19.77 22.13 3.17
C VAL A 99 18.45 21.56 3.72
N ASP A 100 17.60 22.42 4.26
CA ASP A 100 16.38 22.08 4.98
C ASP A 100 15.12 22.09 4.11
N ALA A 101 15.26 22.23 2.79
CA ALA A 101 14.14 22.20 1.84
C ALA A 101 13.26 20.95 2.05
N VAL A 102 11.96 21.09 1.81
CA VAL A 102 11.04 19.96 1.78
C VAL A 102 11.46 19.03 0.65
N GLY A 103 11.77 17.78 0.99
CA GLY A 103 11.93 16.69 0.05
C GLY A 103 10.57 16.17 -0.38
N LYS A 104 10.39 15.94 -1.68
CA LYS A 104 9.22 15.28 -2.27
C LYS A 104 9.65 13.91 -2.75
N VAL A 105 8.99 12.88 -2.26
CA VAL A 105 9.25 11.49 -2.65
C VAL A 105 8.07 10.99 -3.47
N THR A 106 8.38 10.29 -4.55
CA THR A 106 7.39 9.62 -5.40
C THR A 106 7.84 8.19 -5.65
N LEU A 107 6.91 7.26 -5.45
CA LEU A 107 7.05 5.82 -5.62
C LEU A 107 6.01 5.38 -6.66
N ASP A 108 6.47 4.93 -7.81
CA ASP A 108 5.63 4.40 -8.88
C ASP A 108 5.72 2.88 -8.87
N VAL A 109 4.57 2.20 -8.78
CA VAL A 109 4.49 0.73 -8.81
C VAL A 109 3.51 0.28 -9.89
N THR A 110 3.69 -0.94 -10.38
CA THR A 110 2.72 -1.62 -11.24
C THR A 110 2.25 -2.91 -10.61
N ASN A 111 0.99 -3.27 -10.82
CA ASN A 111 0.49 -4.62 -10.51
C ASN A 111 0.73 -5.57 -11.71
N SER A 112 0.32 -6.83 -11.59
CA SER A 112 0.47 -7.80 -12.69
C SER A 112 -0.41 -7.52 -13.92
N GLU A 113 -1.34 -6.56 -13.86
CA GLU A 113 -2.13 -6.08 -15.00
C GLU A 113 -1.49 -4.86 -15.67
N HIS A 114 -0.25 -4.53 -15.29
CA HIS A 114 0.51 -3.36 -15.75
C HIS A 114 -0.16 -2.01 -15.46
N ARG A 115 -1.15 -1.98 -14.55
CA ARG A 115 -1.70 -0.72 -14.07
C ARG A 115 -0.68 -0.04 -13.18
N HIS A 116 -0.41 1.22 -13.49
CA HIS A 116 0.47 2.08 -12.71
C HIS A 116 -0.25 2.65 -11.49
N PHE A 117 0.47 2.81 -10.38
CA PHE A 117 0.05 3.50 -9.17
C PHE A 117 1.18 4.41 -8.70
N THR A 118 0.83 5.61 -8.27
CA THR A 118 1.80 6.58 -7.77
C THR A 118 1.50 6.93 -6.32
N PHE A 119 2.47 6.70 -5.45
CA PHE A 119 2.43 7.07 -4.04
C PHE A 119 3.47 8.13 -3.75
N GLY A 120 3.20 9.01 -2.79
CA GLY A 120 4.16 10.04 -2.44
C GLY A 120 3.92 10.64 -1.08
N ASP A 121 4.97 11.28 -0.56
CA ASP A 121 4.95 12.06 0.66
C ASP A 121 5.92 13.22 0.50
N ALA A 122 5.71 14.28 1.27
CA ALA A 122 6.59 15.43 1.29
C ALA A 122 6.87 15.87 2.73
N SER A 123 8.15 15.94 3.09
CA SER A 123 8.59 16.44 4.39
C SER A 123 10.05 16.88 4.33
N ARG A 124 10.54 17.53 5.38
CA ARG A 124 11.95 17.92 5.49
C ARG A 124 12.89 16.73 5.76
N SER A 125 12.33 15.55 6.07
CA SER A 125 13.06 14.30 6.21
C SER A 125 12.75 13.39 5.02
N VAL A 126 13.68 13.33 4.06
CA VAL A 126 13.54 12.49 2.87
C VAL A 126 13.26 11.04 3.26
N THR A 127 13.95 10.51 4.26
CA THR A 127 13.81 9.11 4.68
C THR A 127 12.48 8.81 5.35
N THR A 128 11.95 9.78 6.11
CA THR A 128 10.59 9.69 6.64
C THR A 128 9.56 9.69 5.51
N SER A 129 9.75 10.53 4.49
CA SER A 129 8.86 10.58 3.33
C SER A 129 8.93 9.32 2.46
N ILE A 130 10.11 8.72 2.29
CA ILE A 130 10.28 7.39 1.67
C ILE A 130 9.43 6.37 2.42
N THR A 131 9.60 6.29 3.74
CA THR A 131 8.88 5.32 4.57
C THR A 131 7.36 5.51 4.49
N ARG A 132 6.89 6.74 4.52
CA ARG A 132 5.45 7.06 4.38
C ARG A 132 4.90 6.73 2.99
N ALA A 133 5.65 6.99 1.93
CA ALA A 133 5.25 6.63 0.57
C ALA A 133 5.13 5.10 0.41
N VAL A 134 6.07 4.33 0.97
CA VAL A 134 5.99 2.85 0.98
C VAL A 134 4.82 2.37 1.85
N LEU A 135 4.61 2.95 3.03
CA LEU A 135 3.44 2.63 3.87
C LEU A 135 2.12 2.91 3.18
N ALA A 136 2.01 4.03 2.45
CA ALA A 136 0.81 4.35 1.67
C ALA A 136 0.55 3.31 0.58
N CYS A 137 1.61 2.85 -0.10
CA CYS A 137 1.52 1.75 -1.06
C CYS A 137 0.99 0.47 -0.39
N VAL A 138 1.62 0.02 0.69
CA VAL A 138 1.20 -1.17 1.43
C VAL A 138 -0.24 -1.05 1.92
N GLN A 139 -0.59 0.07 2.55
CA GLN A 139 -1.93 0.34 3.06
C GLN A 139 -2.99 0.26 1.95
N TYR A 140 -2.71 0.79 0.77
CA TYR A 140 -3.64 0.76 -0.35
C TYR A 140 -3.93 -0.68 -0.79
N PHE A 141 -2.89 -1.46 -1.10
CA PHE A 141 -3.06 -2.83 -1.59
C PHE A 141 -3.69 -3.76 -0.55
N VAL A 142 -3.28 -3.65 0.73
CA VAL A 142 -3.89 -4.42 1.84
C VAL A 142 -5.37 -4.10 1.98
N ASN A 143 -5.75 -2.82 1.95
CA ASN A 143 -7.16 -2.45 2.07
C ASN A 143 -7.97 -2.80 0.83
N ALA A 144 -7.39 -2.72 -0.36
CA ALA A 144 -8.04 -3.19 -1.57
C ALA A 144 -8.38 -4.68 -1.45
N GLU A 145 -7.43 -5.52 -1.00
CA GLU A 145 -7.64 -6.96 -0.84
C GLU A 145 -8.74 -7.26 0.19
N ARG A 146 -8.71 -6.56 1.33
CA ARG A 146 -9.74 -6.68 2.37
C ARG A 146 -11.11 -6.23 1.87
N ALA A 147 -11.18 -5.16 1.08
CA ALA A 147 -12.43 -4.68 0.49
C ALA A 147 -13.00 -5.70 -0.50
N PHE A 148 -12.16 -6.28 -1.34
CA PHE A 148 -12.54 -7.33 -2.28
C PHE A 148 -13.14 -8.55 -1.56
N LEU A 149 -12.46 -9.06 -0.53
CA LEU A 149 -12.95 -10.19 0.28
C LEU A 149 -14.27 -9.85 0.99
N THR A 150 -14.41 -8.62 1.49
CA THR A 150 -15.65 -8.16 2.14
C THR A 150 -16.82 -8.15 1.16
N LEU A 151 -16.63 -7.57 -0.04
CA LEU A 151 -17.65 -7.56 -1.09
C LEU A 151 -17.99 -8.97 -1.58
N HIS A 152 -16.99 -9.85 -1.70
CA HIS A 152 -17.21 -11.24 -2.10
C HIS A 152 -18.13 -11.97 -1.13
N ASN A 153 -17.87 -11.84 0.17
CA ASN A 153 -18.71 -12.44 1.21
C ASN A 153 -20.11 -11.83 1.22
N ALA A 154 -20.25 -10.51 1.06
CA ALA A 154 -21.54 -9.85 0.97
C ALA A 154 -22.36 -10.30 -0.25
N ARG A 155 -21.70 -10.49 -1.40
CA ARG A 155 -22.30 -11.04 -2.62
C ARG A 155 -22.79 -12.48 -2.42
N ARG A 156 -21.99 -13.33 -1.77
CA ARG A 156 -22.37 -14.72 -1.49
C ARG A 156 -23.61 -14.78 -0.58
N ASP A 157 -23.66 -13.94 0.43
CA ASP A 157 -24.80 -13.84 1.34
C ASP A 157 -26.05 -13.25 0.65
N ALA A 158 -25.90 -12.25 -0.21
CA ALA A 158 -27.00 -11.72 -1.02
C ALA A 158 -27.59 -12.78 -1.97
N LEU A 159 -26.74 -13.59 -2.59
CA LEU A 159 -27.14 -14.69 -3.46
C LEU A 159 -27.94 -15.74 -2.69
N ALA A 160 -27.47 -16.14 -1.50
CA ALA A 160 -28.18 -17.10 -0.64
C ALA A 160 -29.56 -16.60 -0.19
N ARG A 161 -29.75 -15.28 -0.12
CA ARG A 161 -31.02 -14.63 0.26
C ARG A 161 -31.91 -14.25 -0.93
N GLY A 162 -31.52 -14.58 -2.17
CA GLY A 162 -32.28 -14.25 -3.38
C GLY A 162 -32.37 -12.74 -3.68
N ARG A 163 -31.41 -11.95 -3.20
CA ARG A 163 -31.36 -10.49 -3.40
C ARG A 163 -30.54 -10.13 -4.64
N GLU A 164 -31.12 -10.33 -5.81
CA GLU A 164 -30.46 -10.11 -7.11
C GLU A 164 -29.94 -8.67 -7.29
N ASP A 165 -30.66 -7.68 -6.74
CA ASP A 165 -30.26 -6.28 -6.73
C ASP A 165 -28.90 -6.05 -6.04
N LEU A 166 -28.71 -6.70 -4.89
CA LEU A 166 -27.46 -6.64 -4.13
C LEU A 166 -26.35 -7.43 -4.80
N VAL A 167 -26.67 -8.58 -5.40
CA VAL A 167 -25.69 -9.38 -6.17
C VAL A 167 -25.13 -8.57 -7.33
N ALA A 168 -25.98 -7.89 -8.11
CA ALA A 168 -25.56 -7.05 -9.22
C ALA A 168 -24.68 -5.89 -8.74
N ARG A 169 -25.11 -5.18 -7.69
CA ARG A 169 -24.35 -4.07 -7.11
C ARG A 169 -22.97 -4.51 -6.60
N TYR A 170 -22.90 -5.57 -5.79
CA TYR A 170 -21.62 -6.04 -5.26
C TYR A 170 -20.71 -6.57 -6.36
N THR A 171 -21.26 -7.15 -7.43
CA THR A 171 -20.47 -7.56 -8.59
C THR A 171 -19.82 -6.36 -9.29
N ALA A 172 -20.55 -5.26 -9.46
CA ALA A 172 -20.00 -4.02 -10.00
C ALA A 172 -18.93 -3.41 -9.09
N GLU A 173 -19.22 -3.26 -7.79
CA GLU A 173 -18.24 -2.75 -6.81
C GLU A 173 -16.98 -3.65 -6.75
N MET A 174 -17.12 -4.97 -6.88
CA MET A 174 -15.97 -5.88 -6.95
C MET A 174 -15.14 -5.67 -8.21
N ALA A 175 -15.76 -5.48 -9.38
CA ALA A 175 -15.03 -5.24 -10.63
C ALA A 175 -14.17 -3.97 -10.53
N GLU A 176 -14.70 -2.90 -9.95
CA GLU A 176 -13.95 -1.67 -9.69
C GLU A 176 -12.76 -1.88 -8.75
N VAL A 177 -12.89 -2.71 -7.71
CA VAL A 177 -11.78 -3.03 -6.80
C VAL A 177 -10.76 -3.97 -7.45
N VAL A 178 -11.18 -4.97 -8.23
CA VAL A 178 -10.27 -5.89 -8.94
C VAL A 178 -9.38 -5.14 -9.90
N GLU A 179 -9.94 -4.17 -10.63
CA GLU A 179 -9.17 -3.31 -11.50
C GLU A 179 -8.02 -2.56 -10.78
N SER A 180 -8.07 -2.41 -9.44
CA SER A 180 -6.98 -1.80 -8.67
C SER A 180 -5.84 -2.76 -8.28
N THR A 181 -5.97 -4.05 -8.54
CA THR A 181 -5.18 -5.08 -7.83
C THR A 181 -5.14 -6.38 -8.61
N SER A 182 -3.94 -6.91 -8.85
CA SER A 182 -3.84 -8.26 -9.39
C SER A 182 -4.24 -9.29 -8.34
N TYR A 183 -5.47 -9.77 -8.43
CA TYR A 183 -5.98 -10.88 -7.63
C TYR A 183 -5.95 -12.20 -8.38
N ALA A 184 -5.10 -12.38 -9.40
CA ALA A 184 -5.14 -13.59 -10.22
C ALA A 184 -5.10 -14.87 -9.36
N GLU A 185 -4.27 -14.90 -8.31
CA GLU A 185 -4.20 -16.03 -7.37
C GLU A 185 -5.35 -16.09 -6.35
N VAL A 186 -5.80 -14.96 -5.81
CA VAL A 186 -6.93 -14.92 -4.87
C VAL A 186 -8.22 -15.32 -5.57
N ILE A 187 -8.45 -14.80 -6.78
CA ILE A 187 -9.54 -15.19 -7.68
C ILE A 187 -9.41 -16.67 -8.07
N ALA A 188 -8.21 -17.17 -8.37
CA ALA A 188 -8.00 -18.59 -8.69
C ALA A 188 -8.32 -19.51 -7.50
N ASN A 189 -7.96 -19.13 -6.28
CA ASN A 189 -8.30 -19.89 -5.07
C ASN A 189 -9.80 -19.86 -4.78
N ILE A 190 -10.44 -18.70 -4.90
CA ILE A 190 -11.90 -18.57 -4.77
C ILE A 190 -12.63 -19.39 -5.87
N ARG A 191 -12.12 -19.38 -7.11
CA ARG A 191 -12.68 -20.22 -8.20
C ARG A 191 -12.53 -21.71 -7.93
N LYS A 192 -11.45 -22.15 -7.26
CA LYS A 192 -11.27 -23.54 -6.84
C LYS A 192 -12.21 -23.96 -5.70
N GLU A 193 -12.61 -23.05 -4.83
CA GLU A 193 -13.62 -23.31 -3.79
C GLU A 193 -15.05 -23.36 -4.35
N LEU A 194 -15.26 -22.90 -5.58
CA LEU A 194 -16.55 -22.87 -6.29
C LEU A 194 -16.73 -24.00 -7.33
N GLY A 195 -15.70 -24.83 -7.52
CA GLY A 195 -15.76 -26.05 -8.34
C GLY A 195 -15.81 -27.30 -7.47
#